data_AF-A0A836VYJ4-F1
#
_entry.id   AF-A0A836VYJ4-F1
#
_cell.length_a   1.000
_cell.length_b   1.000
_cell.length_c   1.000
_cell.angle_alpha   90.00
_cell.angle_beta   90.00
_cell.angle_gamma   90.00
#
_symmetry.space_group_name_H-M   'P 1'
#
loop_
_entity.id
_entity.type
_entity.pdbx_description
1 polymer ?
#
loop_
_entity_poly.entity_id
_entity_poly.type
_entity_poly.pdbx_seq_one_letter_code
_entity_poly.pdbx_strand_id
1 'polypeptide(L)'
;MLRGCYKVSHVHCFDVIVVDDLIIDLLLELPEFPEPEKVILPLRFERQVGGNGNFLIMASRLGLSVKAIGCIGNDSNGRFLKESLLREGVNVEDVFIKSGLTKTCFVLICNGSKAFIGGLTENTVFLQSNDIKEEMFNGKALYFSSYSLIDKD
;
A
#
# COMPACT_ATOMS: atom_id res chain seq x y z
N MET A 1 -19.03 -30.01 -36.38
CA MET A 1 -19.75 -29.26 -35.34
C MET A 1 -19.13 -29.70 -34.01
N LEU A 2 -18.45 -28.89 -33.20
CA LEU A 2 -18.48 -27.45 -32.96
C LEU A 2 -17.04 -26.90 -32.91
N ARG A 3 -16.81 -25.76 -33.58
CA ARG A 3 -15.60 -24.95 -33.40
C ARG A 3 -15.71 -24.23 -32.06
N GLY A 4 -14.85 -24.55 -31.10
CA GLY A 4 -14.65 -23.73 -29.92
C GLY A 4 -13.95 -22.44 -30.33
N CYS A 5 -14.71 -21.37 -30.54
CA CYS A 5 -14.16 -20.02 -30.61
C CYS A 5 -13.51 -19.69 -29.27
N TYR A 6 -12.19 -19.73 -29.19
CA TYR A 6 -11.47 -19.04 -28.13
C TYR A 6 -11.80 -17.55 -28.27
N LYS A 7 -12.45 -17.01 -27.23
CA LYS A 7 -12.77 -15.59 -27.11
C LYS A 7 -11.50 -14.76 -27.25
N VAL A 8 -11.65 -13.61 -27.91
CA VAL A 8 -10.65 -12.56 -28.11
C VAL A 8 -9.80 -12.42 -26.85
N SER A 9 -8.49 -12.67 -26.99
CA SER A 9 -7.52 -12.39 -25.94
C SER A 9 -7.47 -10.88 -25.74
N HIS A 10 -8.12 -10.36 -24.70
CA HIS A 10 -7.79 -9.03 -24.21
C HIS A 10 -6.30 -9.05 -23.85
N VAL A 11 -5.51 -8.18 -24.48
CA VAL A 11 -4.11 -8.00 -24.13
C VAL A 11 -4.09 -7.31 -22.77
N HIS A 12 -4.02 -8.12 -21.71
CA HIS A 12 -3.86 -7.62 -20.35
C HIS A 12 -2.43 -7.17 -20.14
N CYS A 13 -2.24 -5.91 -19.77
CA CYS A 13 -0.91 -5.35 -19.49
C CYS A 13 -0.36 -5.82 -18.13
N PHE A 14 -1.24 -6.20 -17.20
CA PHE A 14 -0.87 -6.60 -15.83
C PHE A 14 -1.47 -7.95 -15.43
N ASP A 15 -0.72 -8.73 -14.66
CA ASP A 15 -1.22 -9.96 -14.04
C ASP A 15 -2.12 -9.62 -12.85
N VAL A 16 -1.70 -8.65 -12.02
CA VAL A 16 -2.47 -8.23 -10.84
C VAL A 16 -2.48 -6.71 -10.72
N ILE A 17 -3.67 -6.16 -10.49
CA ILE A 17 -3.89 -4.76 -10.12
C ILE A 17 -4.29 -4.74 -8.65
N VAL A 18 -3.63 -3.90 -7.87
CA VAL A 18 -3.98 -3.67 -6.46
C VAL A 18 -4.56 -2.28 -6.32
N VAL A 19 -5.77 -2.17 -5.77
CA VAL A 19 -6.36 -0.88 -5.37
C VAL A 19 -6.27 -0.76 -3.86
N ASP A 20 -5.49 0.21 -3.39
CA ASP A 20 -5.38 0.45 -1.95
C ASP A 20 -4.92 1.87 -1.61
N ASP A 21 -5.19 2.27 -0.37
CA ASP A 21 -4.51 3.40 0.21
C ASP A 21 -3.15 2.99 0.76
N LEU A 22 -2.11 3.36 0.03
CA LEU A 22 -0.75 2.94 0.34
C LEU A 22 -0.27 3.53 1.68
N ILE A 23 0.40 2.70 2.47
CA ILE A 23 0.79 3.01 3.85
C ILE A 23 2.28 2.75 4.09
N ILE A 24 2.89 3.56 4.95
CA ILE A 24 4.22 3.34 5.50
C ILE A 24 4.12 2.78 6.92
N ASP A 25 4.82 1.68 7.18
CA ASP A 25 5.02 1.18 8.52
C ASP A 25 6.27 1.85 9.12
N LEU A 26 6.10 2.43 10.31
CA LEU A 26 7.14 3.00 11.16
C LEU A 26 7.40 2.00 12.28
N LEU A 27 8.38 1.12 12.08
CA LEU A 27 8.70 0.04 12.99
C LEU A 27 9.53 0.56 14.16
N LEU A 28 9.05 0.33 15.38
CA LEU A 28 9.71 0.64 16.63
C LEU A 28 9.91 -0.66 17.39
N GLU A 29 11.15 -1.13 17.44
CA GLU A 29 11.53 -2.24 18.31
C GLU A 29 11.81 -1.68 19.70
N LEU A 30 11.04 -2.13 20.70
CA LEU A 30 11.05 -1.59 22.05
C LEU A 30 11.50 -2.66 23.05
N PRO A 31 12.22 -2.27 24.11
CA PRO A 31 12.55 -3.20 25.20
C PRO A 31 11.31 -3.63 25.99
N GLU A 32 10.28 -2.77 26.02
CA GLU A 32 8.99 -2.97 26.67
C GLU A 32 7.93 -2.08 26.00
N PHE A 33 6.64 -2.40 26.17
CA PHE A 33 5.58 -1.55 25.64
C PHE A 33 5.45 -0.23 26.41
N PRO A 34 4.96 0.86 25.77
CA PRO A 34 4.74 2.14 26.43
C PRO A 34 3.77 2.05 27.61
N GLU A 35 4.14 2.74 28.69
CA GLU A 35 3.31 2.95 29.87
C GLU A 35 3.12 4.46 30.09
N PRO A 36 2.01 4.90 30.72
CA PRO A 36 1.81 6.30 31.05
C PRO A 36 3.02 6.91 31.78
N GLU A 37 3.41 8.11 31.37
CA GLU A 37 4.48 8.92 32.00
C GLU A 37 5.91 8.33 31.92
N LYS A 38 6.10 7.20 31.21
CA LYS A 38 7.41 6.57 31.02
C LYS A 38 8.03 6.93 29.67
N VAL A 39 9.28 7.37 29.69
CA VAL A 39 10.08 7.58 28.47
C VAL A 39 10.78 6.28 28.10
N ILE A 40 10.53 5.78 26.89
CA ILE A 40 11.17 4.59 26.34
C ILE A 40 11.94 4.99 25.09
N LEU A 41 13.18 4.51 24.98
CA LEU A 41 13.98 4.65 23.76
C LEU A 41 13.84 3.37 22.93
N PRO A 42 13.56 3.48 21.62
CA PRO A 42 13.52 2.30 20.77
C PRO A 42 14.92 1.70 20.62
N LEU A 43 14.99 0.37 20.64
CA LEU A 43 16.17 -0.41 20.28
C LEU A 43 16.49 -0.24 18.80
N ARG A 44 15.44 -0.10 17.98
CA ARG A 44 15.55 0.09 16.53
C ARG A 44 14.37 0.88 16.00
N PHE A 45 14.65 1.74 15.03
CA PHE A 45 13.64 2.46 14.26
C PHE A 45 13.87 2.25 12.77
N GLU A 46 12.85 1.74 12.09
CA GLU A 46 12.89 1.51 10.64
C GLU A 46 11.63 2.03 9.97
N ARG A 47 11.79 2.45 8.71
CA ARG A 47 10.70 2.85 7.84
C ARG A 47 10.58 1.85 6.70
N GLN A 48 9.40 1.26 6.54
CA GLN A 48 9.14 0.24 5.52
C GLN A 48 7.81 0.50 4.81
N VAL A 49 7.66 -0.05 3.60
CA VAL A 49 6.35 -0.08 2.93
C VAL A 49 5.47 -1.10 3.65
N GLY A 50 4.27 -0.67 4.05
CA GLY A 50 3.33 -1.49 4.82
C GLY A 50 2.12 -1.96 4.00
N GLY A 51 1.15 -2.57 4.68
CA GLY A 51 -0.14 -2.95 4.11
C GLY A 51 -0.04 -3.78 2.83
N ASN A 52 -0.87 -3.48 1.83
CA ASN A 52 -0.82 -4.16 0.53
C ASN A 52 0.42 -3.81 -0.31
N GLY A 53 1.23 -2.85 0.13
CA GLY A 53 2.56 -2.64 -0.44
C GLY A 53 3.45 -3.87 -0.31
N ASN A 54 3.30 -4.66 0.77
CA ASN A 54 3.98 -5.96 0.90
C ASN A 54 3.56 -6.94 -0.20
N PHE A 55 2.26 -7.02 -0.50
CA PHE A 55 1.74 -7.88 -1.57
C PHE A 55 2.23 -7.42 -2.94
N LEU A 56 2.15 -6.12 -3.22
CA LEU A 56 2.65 -5.51 -4.45
C LEU A 56 4.12 -5.89 -4.72
N ILE A 57 4.97 -5.69 -3.71
CA ILE A 57 6.40 -6.00 -3.78
C ILE A 57 6.61 -7.49 -4.00
N MET A 58 5.94 -8.35 -3.20
CA MET A 58 6.16 -9.78 -3.31
C MET A 58 5.64 -10.38 -4.61
N ALA A 59 4.49 -9.93 -5.10
CA ALA A 59 3.96 -10.33 -6.40
C ALA A 59 4.93 -9.97 -7.53
N SER A 60 5.54 -8.79 -7.49
CA SER A 60 6.54 -8.40 -8.48
C SER A 60 7.82 -9.23 -8.38
N ARG A 61 8.32 -9.51 -7.17
CA ARG A 61 9.46 -10.41 -6.93
C ARG A 61 9.23 -11.85 -7.40
N LEU A 62 7.98 -12.29 -7.47
CA LEU A 62 7.60 -13.59 -8.03
C LEU A 62 7.51 -13.59 -9.57
N GLY A 63 7.81 -12.46 -10.22
CA GLY A 63 7.85 -12.32 -11.67
C GLY A 63 6.52 -11.90 -12.30
N LEU A 64 5.54 -11.47 -11.51
CA LEU A 64 4.27 -10.97 -12.03
C LEU A 64 4.41 -9.51 -12.49
N SER A 65 3.67 -9.15 -13.54
CA SER A 65 3.44 -7.75 -13.91
C SER A 65 2.38 -7.16 -12.97
N VAL A 66 2.78 -6.22 -12.12
CA VAL A 66 1.94 -5.70 -11.03
C VAL A 66 1.76 -4.19 -11.15
N LYS A 67 0.54 -3.73 -10.93
CA LYS A 67 0.19 -2.30 -10.89
C LYS A 67 -0.47 -1.93 -9.57
N ALA A 68 -0.05 -0.80 -9.02
CA ALA A 68 -0.71 -0.16 -7.89
C ALA A 68 -1.62 0.98 -8.38
N ILE A 69 -2.87 0.97 -7.94
CA ILE A 69 -3.80 2.11 -7.97
C ILE A 69 -3.98 2.55 -6.52
N GLY A 70 -3.67 3.80 -6.21
CA GLY A 70 -3.72 4.26 -4.83
C GLY A 70 -3.37 5.73 -4.71
N CYS A 71 -3.35 6.25 -3.48
CA CYS A 71 -2.88 7.61 -3.24
C CYS A 71 -1.82 7.66 -2.15
N ILE A 72 -0.98 8.68 -2.25
CA ILE A 72 0.03 9.07 -1.27
C ILE A 72 0.00 10.60 -1.09
N GLY A 73 0.49 11.06 0.06
CA GLY A 73 0.68 12.48 0.31
C GLY A 73 1.92 13.01 -0.41
N ASN A 74 1.99 14.32 -0.59
CA ASN A 74 3.18 15.02 -1.09
C ASN A 74 4.20 15.25 0.03
N ASP A 75 4.61 14.17 0.69
CA ASP A 75 5.52 14.20 1.83
C ASP A 75 6.71 13.24 1.65
N SER A 76 7.60 13.20 2.64
CA SER A 76 8.78 12.33 2.60
C SER A 76 8.44 10.84 2.66
N ASN A 77 7.27 10.48 3.20
CA ASN A 77 6.79 9.10 3.27
C ASN A 77 6.23 8.66 1.93
N GLY A 78 5.48 9.52 1.25
CA GLY A 78 4.93 9.26 -0.08
C GLY A 78 6.04 9.09 -1.12
N ARG A 79 7.05 9.97 -1.09
CA ARG A 79 8.24 9.82 -1.95
C ARG A 79 8.95 8.49 -1.70
N PHE A 80 9.22 8.16 -0.44
CA PHE A 80 9.86 6.90 -0.08
C PHE A 80 9.03 5.68 -0.51
N LEU A 81 7.71 5.73 -0.33
CA LEU A 81 6.79 4.66 -0.73
C LEU A 81 6.85 4.44 -2.24
N LYS A 82 6.66 5.51 -3.02
CA LYS A 82 6.64 5.45 -4.49
C LYS A 82 7.97 4.95 -5.04
N GLU A 83 9.08 5.46 -4.54
CA GLU A 83 10.43 5.01 -4.94
C GLU A 83 10.68 3.55 -4.58
N SER A 84 10.18 3.09 -3.43
CA SER A 84 10.35 1.69 -3.00
C SER A 84 9.58 0.74 -3.91
N LEU A 85 8.33 1.08 -4.26
CA LEU A 85 7.53 0.30 -5.21
C LEU A 85 8.18 0.27 -6.61
N LEU A 86 8.67 1.42 -7.09
CA LEU A 86 9.38 1.51 -8.38
C LEU A 86 10.63 0.63 -8.41
N ARG A 87 11.45 0.65 -7.35
CA ARG A 87 12.65 -0.19 -7.25
C ARG A 87 12.33 -1.69 -7.28
N GLU A 88 11.16 -2.07 -6.80
CA GLU A 88 10.69 -3.46 -6.77
C GLU A 88 10.00 -3.89 -8.07
N GLY A 89 9.91 -3.01 -9.08
CA GLY A 89 9.32 -3.33 -10.39
C GLY A 89 7.80 -3.16 -10.47
N VAL A 90 7.18 -2.51 -9.48
CA VAL A 90 5.74 -2.24 -9.46
C VAL A 90 5.43 -1.01 -10.31
N ASN A 91 4.43 -1.10 -11.20
CA ASN A 91 3.91 0.07 -11.91
C ASN A 91 3.11 0.97 -10.94
N VAL A 92 3.47 2.25 -10.90
CA VAL A 92 2.89 3.27 -10.00
C VAL A 92 2.35 4.48 -10.77
N GLU A 93 2.00 4.30 -12.05
CA GLU A 93 1.48 5.40 -12.89
C GLU A 93 0.16 5.95 -12.35
N ASP A 94 -0.69 5.08 -11.78
CA ASP A 94 -1.96 5.44 -11.14
C ASP A 94 -1.85 5.54 -9.61
N VAL A 95 -0.65 5.88 -9.10
CA VAL A 95 -0.46 6.30 -7.71
C VAL A 95 -0.53 7.82 -7.63
N PHE A 96 -1.66 8.33 -7.15
CA PHE A 96 -1.96 9.75 -7.04
C PHE A 96 -1.18 10.41 -5.91
N ILE A 97 -0.58 11.57 -6.20
CA ILE A 97 0.07 12.41 -5.20
C ILE A 97 -0.89 13.55 -4.85
N LYS A 98 -1.32 13.62 -3.59
CA LYS A 98 -2.26 14.63 -3.07
C LYS A 98 -1.57 15.58 -2.10
N SER A 99 -2.17 16.75 -1.82
CA SER A 99 -1.58 17.80 -0.99
C SER A 99 -1.46 17.48 0.51
N GLY A 100 -2.07 16.39 0.99
CA GLY A 100 -2.03 15.98 2.40
C GLY A 100 -0.89 15.01 2.75
N LEU A 101 -1.06 14.29 3.86
CA LEU A 101 -0.09 13.36 4.43
C LEU A 101 -0.33 11.91 3.97
N THR A 102 0.76 11.20 3.69
CA THR A 102 0.76 9.75 3.43
C THR A 102 0.38 9.01 4.71
N LYS A 103 -0.41 7.95 4.58
CA LYS A 103 -0.79 7.10 5.71
C LYS A 103 0.44 6.50 6.38
N THR A 104 0.42 6.44 7.69
CA THR A 104 1.44 5.75 8.48
C THR A 104 0.82 4.81 9.50
N CYS A 105 1.53 3.76 9.86
CA CYS A 105 1.22 2.87 10.97
C CYS A 105 2.46 2.76 11.85
N PHE A 106 2.36 3.09 13.13
CA PHE A 106 3.42 2.78 14.08
C PHE A 106 3.29 1.32 14.48
N VAL A 107 4.31 0.53 14.18
CA VAL A 107 4.37 -0.89 14.50
C VAL A 107 5.30 -1.04 15.69
N LEU A 108 4.73 -1.25 16.87
CA LEU A 108 5.47 -1.47 18.10
C LEU A 108 5.79 -2.96 18.21
N ILE A 109 7.07 -3.31 18.33
CA ILE A 109 7.54 -4.69 18.46
C ILE A 109 8.21 -4.84 19.81
N CYS A 110 7.72 -5.75 20.64
CA CYS A 110 8.28 -6.03 21.96
C CYS A 110 8.18 -7.53 22.25
N ASN A 111 9.31 -8.19 22.54
CA ASN A 111 9.38 -9.62 22.89
C ASN A 111 8.60 -10.53 21.92
N GLY A 112 8.74 -10.29 20.61
CA GLY A 112 8.05 -11.04 19.55
C GLY A 112 6.56 -10.69 19.35
N SER A 113 5.96 -9.89 20.25
CA SER A 113 4.60 -9.38 20.12
C SER A 113 4.57 -8.07 19.33
N LYS A 114 3.43 -7.78 18.70
CA LYS A 114 3.20 -6.55 17.92
C LYS A 114 1.97 -5.80 18.40
N ALA A 115 2.06 -4.48 18.46
CA ALA A 115 0.93 -3.57 18.60
C ALA A 115 0.98 -2.51 17.48
N PHE A 116 -0.18 -1.98 17.10
CA PHE A 116 -0.32 -1.09 15.95
C PHE A 116 -1.03 0.20 16.36
N ILE A 117 -0.49 1.34 15.94
CA ILE A 117 -1.14 2.65 16.11
C ILE A 117 -1.27 3.28 14.73
N GLY A 118 -2.50 3.52 14.28
CA GLY A 118 -2.76 4.22 13.03
C GLY A 118 -2.37 5.69 13.13
N GLY A 119 -1.41 6.13 12.33
CA GLY A 119 -1.04 7.54 12.18
C GLY A 119 -1.94 8.24 11.15
N LEU A 120 -3.24 8.18 11.37
CA LEU A 120 -4.26 8.83 10.54
C LEU A 120 -4.67 10.15 11.23
N THR A 121 -4.63 11.24 10.47
CA THR A 121 -5.03 12.57 10.92
C THR A 121 -6.03 13.16 9.92
N GLU A 122 -6.63 14.29 10.26
CA GLU A 122 -7.53 15.04 9.36
C GLU A 122 -6.89 15.38 7.99
N ASN A 123 -5.55 15.50 7.94
CA ASN A 123 -4.81 15.83 6.72
C ASN A 123 -4.32 14.58 5.96
N THR A 124 -4.62 13.38 6.45
CA THR A 124 -4.23 12.14 5.79
C THR A 124 -5.01 11.95 4.50
N VAL A 125 -4.32 11.60 3.42
CA VAL A 125 -4.95 11.43 2.12
C VAL A 125 -5.56 10.05 1.97
N PHE A 126 -6.65 10.01 1.21
CA PHE A 126 -7.36 8.78 0.88
C PHE A 126 -7.71 8.78 -0.60
N LEU A 127 -7.71 7.60 -1.19
CA LEU A 127 -8.26 7.32 -2.50
C LEU A 127 -9.77 7.49 -2.42
N GLN A 128 -10.29 8.25 -3.36
CA GLN A 128 -11.69 8.64 -3.49
C GLN A 128 -12.24 8.02 -4.77
N SER A 129 -13.55 7.77 -4.80
CA SER A 129 -14.19 7.13 -5.96
C SER A 129 -13.99 7.92 -7.27
N ASN A 130 -13.83 9.25 -7.18
CA ASN A 130 -13.57 10.12 -8.33
C ASN A 130 -12.13 10.05 -8.87
N ASP A 131 -11.18 9.49 -8.10
CA ASP A 131 -9.82 9.23 -8.59
C ASP A 131 -9.80 8.00 -9.51
N ILE A 132 -10.74 7.08 -9.32
CA ILE A 132 -10.76 5.78 -9.98
C ILE A 132 -11.49 5.88 -11.32
N LYS A 133 -10.83 5.40 -12.39
CA LYS A 133 -11.39 5.39 -13.74
C LYS A 133 -11.32 4.00 -14.35
N GLU A 134 -12.25 3.68 -15.23
CA GLU A 134 -12.39 2.33 -15.83
C GLU A 134 -11.12 1.91 -16.59
N GLU A 135 -10.46 2.85 -17.28
CA GLU A 135 -9.23 2.61 -18.04
C GLU A 135 -8.04 2.14 -17.19
N MET A 136 -8.09 2.34 -15.87
CA MET A 136 -7.03 1.92 -14.96
C MET A 136 -6.97 0.39 -14.81
N PHE A 137 -8.07 -0.31 -15.13
CA PHE A 137 -8.30 -1.73 -14.86
C PHE A 137 -8.02 -2.67 -16.04
N ASN A 138 -6.83 -2.60 -16.64
CA ASN A 138 -6.41 -3.58 -17.64
C ASN A 138 -5.50 -4.68 -17.07
N GLY A 139 -6.09 -5.60 -16.28
CA GLY A 139 -5.35 -6.70 -15.66
C GLY A 139 -6.13 -8.01 -15.58
N LYS A 140 -5.44 -9.12 -15.32
CA LYS A 140 -6.04 -10.46 -15.20
C LYS A 140 -6.77 -10.66 -13.87
N ALA A 141 -6.30 -10.01 -12.80
CA ALA A 141 -6.89 -10.05 -11.48
C ALA A 141 -6.87 -8.66 -10.82
N LEU A 142 -7.89 -8.40 -10.00
CA LEU A 142 -8.01 -7.23 -9.14
C LEU A 142 -7.93 -7.68 -7.67
N TYR A 143 -7.12 -6.99 -6.89
CA TYR A 143 -6.96 -7.23 -5.45
C TYR A 143 -7.17 -5.92 -4.69
N PHE A 144 -7.88 -6.00 -3.57
CA PHE A 144 -8.08 -4.91 -2.62
C PHE A 144 -8.27 -5.52 -1.23
N SER A 145 -7.96 -4.76 -0.19
CA SER A 145 -8.22 -5.20 1.19
C SER A 145 -9.58 -4.69 1.68
N SER A 146 -10.12 -5.29 2.74
CA SER A 146 -11.32 -4.78 3.39
C SER A 146 -11.15 -3.34 3.89
N TYR A 147 -9.94 -2.94 4.30
CA TYR A 147 -9.63 -1.56 4.71
C TYR A 147 -9.82 -0.55 3.57
N SER A 148 -9.63 -0.98 2.33
CA SER A 148 -9.85 -0.16 1.14
C SER A 148 -11.34 0.14 0.91
N LEU A 149 -12.25 -0.61 1.55
CA LEU A 149 -13.71 -0.50 1.45
C LEU A 149 -14.38 0.13 2.69
N ILE A 150 -13.60 0.51 3.70
CA ILE A 150 -14.14 1.20 4.88
C ILE A 150 -14.62 2.59 4.44
N ASP A 151 -15.82 2.97 4.88
CA ASP A 151 -16.38 4.29 4.63
C ASP A 151 -15.50 5.36 5.28
N LYS A 152 -15.20 6.42 4.52
CA LYS A 152 -14.25 7.46 4.90
C LYS A 152 -14.93 8.83 5.04
N ASP A 153 -16.26 8.85 4.89
CA ASP A 153 -17.13 10.01 5.04
C ASP A 153 -17.69 10.14 6.48
#